data_AF-A0A7W1XBB3-F1
#
_entry.id   AF-A0A7W1XBB3-F1
#
_cell.length_a   1.000
_cell.length_b   1.000
_cell.length_c   1.000
_cell.angle_alpha   90.00
_cell.angle_beta   90.00
_cell.angle_gamma   90.00
#
_symmetry.space_group_name_H-M   'P 1'
#
loop_
_entity.id
_entity.type
_entity.pdbx_description
1 polymer ?
#
loop_
_entity_poly.entity_id
_entity_poly.type
_entity_poly.pdbx_seq_one_letter_code
_entity_poly.pdbx_strand_id
1 'polypeptide(L)'
;MSTSSLIAGNKLIPKKKVRAAQGTISNPTGVYDCDDGGRYYVRQIGNTIWWTGLGNAGDGDNFTNVFRGIRSGNVVRGTWVDVPRGVTRGSGNLSFQISVDPTTQRVTFTRRSATGGFGGTFWQFDIPRGLRKPARKGVKKKK
;
A
#
# COMPACT_ATOMS: atom_id res chain seq x y z
N MET A 1 -34.73 20.56 33.95
CA MET A 1 -33.32 20.77 33.60
C MET A 1 -32.90 19.63 32.69
N SER A 2 -32.64 19.93 31.41
CA SER A 2 -32.27 18.93 30.39
C SER A 2 -30.75 18.84 30.32
N THR A 3 -30.19 17.68 30.60
CA THR A 3 -28.78 17.38 30.30
C THR A 3 -28.70 16.60 29.01
N SER A 4 -28.32 17.29 27.93
CA SER A 4 -27.82 16.67 26.70
C SER A 4 -26.47 15.99 26.97
N SER A 5 -26.25 14.81 26.39
CA SER A 5 -24.89 14.32 26.12
C SER A 5 -24.83 13.54 24.80
N LEU A 6 -24.23 14.24 23.83
CA LEU A 6 -23.59 13.88 22.57
C LEU A 6 -23.55 12.38 22.16
N ILE A 7 -24.31 12.04 21.11
CA ILE A 7 -24.05 10.88 20.24
C ILE A 7 -22.95 11.29 19.25
N ALA A 8 -21.71 10.85 19.48
CA ALA A 8 -20.64 11.00 18.50
C ALA A 8 -20.94 10.10 17.29
N GLY A 9 -21.36 10.72 16.19
CA GLY A 9 -21.74 10.07 14.95
C GLY A 9 -20.64 9.18 14.37
N ASN A 10 -20.99 7.92 14.15
CA ASN A 10 -20.20 6.90 13.46
C ASN A 10 -20.08 7.28 11.97
N LYS A 11 -19.23 8.26 11.63
CA LYS A 11 -19.11 8.75 10.25
C LYS A 11 -18.38 7.69 9.41
N LEU A 12 -19.15 6.80 8.79
CA LEU A 12 -18.68 5.89 7.76
C LEU A 12 -17.86 6.70 6.75
N ILE A 13 -16.62 6.29 6.49
CA ILE A 13 -15.84 6.89 5.41
C ILE A 13 -16.63 6.65 4.12
N PRO A 14 -17.01 7.70 3.37
CA PRO A 14 -17.83 7.53 2.18
C PRO A 14 -17.14 6.58 1.20
N LYS A 15 -17.85 5.57 0.67
CA LYS A 15 -17.33 4.65 -0.37
C LYS A 15 -16.68 5.40 -1.55
N LYS A 16 -17.18 6.61 -1.85
CA LYS A 16 -16.62 7.54 -2.84
C LYS A 16 -15.18 7.98 -2.51
N LYS A 17 -14.86 8.26 -1.25
CA LYS A 17 -13.49 8.63 -0.82
C LYS A 17 -12.52 7.46 -0.89
N VAL A 18 -12.98 6.25 -0.58
CA VAL A 18 -12.16 5.02 -0.70
C VAL A 18 -11.86 4.70 -2.17
N ARG A 19 -12.87 4.78 -3.04
CA ARG A 19 -12.69 4.60 -4.49
C ARG A 19 -11.81 5.67 -5.13
N ALA A 20 -11.89 6.92 -4.67
CA ALA A 20 -10.98 7.98 -5.14
C ALA A 20 -9.52 7.76 -4.70
N ALA A 21 -9.29 7.04 -3.60
CA ALA A 21 -7.96 6.65 -3.16
C ALA A 21 -7.43 5.40 -3.89
N GLN A 22 -8.31 4.66 -4.57
CA GLN A 22 -7.97 3.46 -5.31
C GLN A 22 -7.34 3.84 -6.64
N GLY A 23 -6.08 3.42 -6.84
CA GLY A 23 -5.42 3.54 -8.12
C GLY A 23 -6.24 2.87 -9.22
N THR A 24 -6.09 3.34 -10.44
CA THR A 24 -6.64 2.72 -11.65
C THR A 24 -5.51 2.02 -12.42
N ILE A 25 -5.84 1.22 -13.44
CA ILE A 25 -4.82 0.77 -14.40
C ILE A 25 -4.06 1.97 -14.99
N SER A 26 -4.73 3.10 -15.28
CA SER A 26 -4.07 4.28 -15.82
C SER A 26 -3.21 5.04 -14.79
N ASN A 27 -3.52 4.92 -13.50
CA ASN A 27 -2.79 5.56 -12.41
C ASN A 27 -2.75 4.68 -11.15
N PRO A 28 -1.68 3.89 -10.93
CA PRO A 28 -1.53 2.96 -9.81
C PRO A 28 -1.01 3.66 -8.55
N THR A 29 -1.18 4.98 -8.43
CA THR A 29 -0.84 5.72 -7.22
C THR A 29 -1.74 5.25 -6.09
N GLY A 30 -1.15 4.89 -4.95
CA GLY A 30 -1.91 4.32 -3.85
C GLY A 30 -1.05 3.71 -2.77
N VAL A 31 -1.70 3.04 -1.83
CA VAL A 31 -1.06 2.26 -0.78
C VAL A 31 -1.35 0.79 -1.05
N TYR A 32 -0.35 -0.05 -0.86
CA TYR A 32 -0.42 -1.46 -1.18
C TYR A 32 0.12 -2.28 -0.02
N ASP A 33 -0.59 -3.32 0.37
CA ASP A 33 -0.03 -4.37 1.23
C ASP A 33 0.59 -5.45 0.33
N CYS A 34 1.70 -6.04 0.78
CA CYS A 34 2.45 -7.04 0.05
C CYS A 34 2.55 -8.35 0.84
N ASP A 35 2.74 -9.45 0.11
CA ASP A 35 2.92 -10.79 0.68
C ASP A 35 4.25 -11.01 1.41
N ASP A 36 5.19 -10.07 1.33
CA ASP A 36 6.40 -10.02 2.17
C ASP A 36 6.17 -9.39 3.56
N GLY A 37 4.92 -9.10 3.91
CA GLY A 37 4.56 -8.40 5.15
C GLY A 37 4.82 -6.91 5.13
N GLY A 38 5.20 -6.35 3.97
CA GLY A 38 5.45 -4.93 3.77
C GLY A 38 4.23 -4.14 3.32
N ARG A 39 4.29 -2.84 3.61
CA ARG A 39 3.36 -1.82 3.14
C ARG A 39 4.09 -0.83 2.25
N TYR A 40 3.56 -0.64 1.06
CA TYR A 40 4.18 0.09 -0.04
C TYR A 40 3.37 1.34 -0.38
N TYR A 41 4.07 2.47 -0.53
CA TYR A 41 3.50 3.77 -0.83
C TYR A 41 3.94 4.17 -2.23
N VAL A 42 3.02 4.11 -3.18
CA VAL A 42 3.34 4.13 -4.62
C VAL A 42 2.84 5.42 -5.22
N ARG A 43 3.68 6.07 -6.03
CA ARG A 43 3.35 7.30 -6.75
C ARG A 43 3.79 7.22 -8.20
N GLN A 44 2.87 7.50 -9.12
CA GLN A 44 3.17 7.68 -10.53
C GLN A 44 3.30 9.18 -10.86
N ILE A 45 4.34 9.55 -11.60
CA ILE A 45 4.51 10.87 -12.23
C ILE A 45 4.93 10.64 -13.68
N GLY A 46 4.04 10.98 -14.63
CA GLY A 46 4.20 10.56 -16.02
C GLY A 46 4.34 9.04 -16.12
N ASN A 47 5.41 8.56 -16.76
CA ASN A 47 5.75 7.13 -16.84
C ASN A 47 6.67 6.65 -15.71
N THR A 48 7.05 7.52 -14.76
CA THR A 48 7.93 7.12 -13.66
C THR A 48 7.08 6.66 -12.47
N ILE A 49 7.40 5.49 -11.93
CA ILE A 49 6.85 4.96 -10.68
C ILE A 49 7.93 5.09 -9.61
N TRP A 50 7.52 5.63 -8.47
CA TRP A 50 8.29 5.65 -7.24
C TRP A 50 7.56 4.85 -6.18
N TRP A 51 8.30 4.20 -5.28
CA TRP A 51 7.73 3.78 -4.02
C TRP A 51 8.68 3.95 -2.84
N THR A 52 8.08 3.88 -1.65
CA THR A 52 8.74 3.44 -0.42
C THR A 52 8.04 2.19 0.08
N GLY A 53 8.80 1.12 0.33
CA GLY A 53 8.33 -0.11 0.98
C GLY A 53 8.80 -0.14 2.43
N LEU A 54 7.89 -0.43 3.36
CA LEU A 54 8.15 -0.55 4.79
C LEU A 54 7.68 -1.93 5.25
N GLY A 55 8.59 -2.78 5.72
CA GLY A 55 8.23 -4.08 6.26
C GLY A 55 7.43 -4.01 7.57
N ASN A 56 7.12 -5.16 8.17
CA ASN A 56 6.36 -5.25 9.43
C ASN A 56 5.08 -4.41 9.44
N ALA A 57 4.19 -4.65 8.47
CA ALA A 57 2.93 -3.93 8.27
C ALA A 57 3.07 -2.40 8.14
N GLY A 58 4.26 -1.94 7.74
CA GLY A 58 4.58 -0.53 7.54
C GLY A 58 5.32 0.14 8.70
N ASP A 59 5.81 -0.62 9.68
CA ASP A 59 6.70 -0.13 10.72
C ASP A 59 8.15 -0.09 10.25
N GLY A 60 8.52 -0.91 9.26
CA GLY A 60 9.77 -0.95 8.49
C GLY A 60 11.06 -1.02 9.29
N ASP A 61 11.00 -1.64 10.46
CA ASP A 61 12.11 -1.99 11.34
C ASP A 61 12.92 -3.19 10.82
N ASN A 62 12.27 -4.16 10.16
CA ASN A 62 12.94 -5.28 9.51
C ASN A 62 13.57 -4.88 8.16
N PHE A 63 12.81 -4.25 7.27
CA PHE A 63 13.31 -3.69 6.01
C PHE A 63 12.62 -2.35 5.70
N THR A 64 13.35 -1.48 5.02
CA THR A 64 12.77 -0.31 4.35
C THR A 64 13.48 -0.14 3.02
N ASN A 65 12.74 -0.08 1.92
CA ASN A 65 13.31 0.13 0.59
C ASN A 65 12.67 1.29 -0.14
N VAL A 66 13.40 1.83 -1.11
CA VAL A 66 12.90 2.74 -2.13
C VAL A 66 13.02 2.10 -3.50
N PHE A 67 12.12 2.45 -4.40
CA PHE A 67 12.16 2.02 -5.80
C PHE A 67 11.92 3.19 -6.72
N ARG A 68 12.60 3.15 -7.86
CA ARG A 68 12.31 3.99 -9.02
C ARG A 68 12.30 3.12 -10.26
N GLY A 69 11.24 3.23 -11.06
CA GLY A 69 11.12 2.50 -12.31
C GLY A 69 10.34 3.25 -13.38
N ILE A 70 10.46 2.78 -14.61
CA ILE A 70 9.75 3.28 -15.77
C ILE A 70 8.65 2.29 -16.14
N ARG A 71 7.46 2.84 -16.35
CA ARG A 71 6.27 2.13 -16.79
C ARG A 71 6.15 2.19 -18.31
N SER A 72 5.95 1.01 -18.92
CA SER A 72 5.56 0.83 -20.31
C SER A 72 4.34 -0.08 -20.37
N GLY A 73 3.19 0.47 -20.80
CA GLY A 73 1.91 -0.24 -20.76
C GLY A 73 1.54 -0.64 -19.33
N ASN A 74 1.44 -1.94 -19.07
CA ASN A 74 1.16 -2.51 -17.75
C ASN A 74 2.40 -3.07 -17.04
N VAL A 75 3.60 -2.89 -17.59
CA VAL A 75 4.85 -3.39 -16.98
C VAL A 75 5.67 -2.22 -16.46
N VAL A 76 6.21 -2.37 -15.25
CA VAL A 76 7.15 -1.44 -14.64
C VAL A 76 8.50 -2.15 -14.46
N ARG A 77 9.58 -1.49 -14.84
CA ARG A 77 10.96 -1.98 -14.64
C ARG A 77 11.80 -0.89 -13.97
N GLY A 78 12.61 -1.26 -13.00
CA GLY A 78 13.42 -0.30 -12.27
C GLY A 78 14.41 -0.94 -11.32
N THR A 79 14.89 -0.12 -10.39
CA THR A 79 15.84 -0.51 -9.34
C THR A 79 15.25 -0.24 -7.97
N TRP A 80 15.53 -1.13 -7.03
CA TRP A 80 15.20 -1.00 -5.63
C TRP A 80 16.47 -1.01 -4.77
N VAL A 81 16.42 -0.31 -3.64
CA VAL A 81 17.52 -0.23 -2.68
C VAL A 81 16.95 -0.16 -1.27
N ASP A 82 17.49 -0.96 -0.35
CA ASP A 82 17.23 -0.83 1.08
C ASP A 82 17.93 0.40 1.65
N VAL A 83 17.21 1.15 2.48
CA VAL A 83 17.72 2.35 3.19
C VAL A 83 17.81 2.08 4.69
N PRO A 84 18.66 2.81 5.44
CA PRO A 84 19.03 2.48 6.82
C PRO A 84 17.96 2.83 7.87
N ARG A 85 16.71 2.49 7.58
CA ARG A 85 15.60 2.49 8.54
C ARG A 85 15.28 1.09 9.06
N GLY A 86 15.44 0.07 8.21
CA GLY A 86 15.42 -1.33 8.61
C GLY A 86 16.82 -1.93 8.79
N VAL A 87 16.93 -3.23 8.97
CA VAL A 87 18.22 -3.93 9.16
C VAL A 87 18.84 -4.47 7.86
N THR A 88 18.04 -4.61 6.78
CA THR A 88 18.52 -5.12 5.49
C THR A 88 19.26 -4.06 4.67
N ARG A 89 20.16 -4.49 3.77
CA ARG A 89 20.99 -3.60 2.90
C ARG A 89 21.05 -4.11 1.44
N GLY A 90 19.99 -4.76 1.00
CA GLY A 90 19.88 -5.29 -0.36
C GLY A 90 19.66 -4.20 -1.40
N SER A 91 19.95 -4.54 -2.65
CA SER A 91 19.58 -3.73 -3.81
C SER A 91 19.55 -4.59 -5.06
N GLY A 92 18.82 -4.15 -6.08
CA GLY A 92 18.77 -4.86 -7.34
C GLY A 92 17.76 -4.29 -8.33
N ASN A 93 17.54 -5.06 -9.39
CA ASN A 93 16.52 -4.77 -10.38
C ASN A 93 15.22 -5.42 -9.97
N LEU A 94 14.11 -4.77 -10.30
CA LEU A 94 12.76 -5.30 -10.10
C LEU A 94 11.91 -4.98 -11.33
N SER A 95 11.14 -5.98 -11.77
CA SER A 95 10.11 -5.86 -12.79
C SER A 95 8.80 -6.41 -12.25
N PHE A 96 7.70 -5.69 -12.43
CA PHE A 96 6.36 -6.14 -12.05
C PHE A 96 5.31 -5.72 -13.08
N GLN A 97 4.20 -6.43 -13.08
CA GLN A 97 3.04 -6.16 -13.91
C GLN A 97 1.91 -5.59 -13.07
N ILE A 98 1.23 -4.59 -13.60
CA ILE A 98 0.03 -3.96 -13.05
C ILE A 98 -1.20 -4.65 -13.65
N SER A 99 -2.14 -5.05 -12.79
CA SER A 99 -3.41 -5.66 -13.18
C SER A 99 -4.56 -5.01 -12.41
N VAL A 100 -5.78 -5.22 -12.89
CA VAL A 100 -7.01 -4.92 -12.14
C VAL A 100 -7.78 -6.21 -11.98
N ASP A 101 -8.17 -6.50 -10.74
CA ASP A 101 -9.08 -7.57 -10.42
C ASP A 101 -10.46 -7.26 -11.06
N PRO A 102 -10.99 -8.12 -11.94
CA PRO A 102 -12.24 -7.85 -12.65
C PRO A 102 -13.46 -7.80 -11.72
N THR A 103 -13.39 -8.50 -10.58
CA THR A 103 -14.48 -8.59 -9.60
C THR A 103 -14.44 -7.42 -8.61
N THR A 104 -13.28 -7.14 -8.03
CA THR A 104 -13.13 -6.12 -6.99
C THR A 104 -12.74 -4.75 -7.52
N GLN A 105 -12.34 -4.69 -8.80
CA GLN A 105 -11.81 -3.50 -9.48
C GLN A 105 -10.56 -2.93 -8.78
N ARG A 106 -9.87 -3.75 -7.96
CA ARG A 106 -8.65 -3.37 -7.24
C ARG A 106 -7.44 -3.53 -8.12
N VAL A 107 -6.56 -2.53 -8.07
CA VAL A 107 -5.24 -2.63 -8.68
C VAL A 107 -4.38 -3.58 -7.86
N THR A 108 -3.69 -4.47 -8.56
CA THR A 108 -2.71 -5.39 -8.01
C THR A 108 -1.41 -5.28 -8.80
N PHE A 109 -0.30 -5.59 -8.15
CA PHE A 109 0.97 -5.83 -8.84
C PHE A 109 1.41 -7.26 -8.65
N THR A 110 2.03 -7.84 -9.68
CA THR A 110 2.63 -9.17 -9.63
C THR A 110 4.07 -9.09 -10.10
N ARG A 111 5.01 -9.58 -9.29
CA ARG A 111 6.42 -9.61 -9.65
C ARG A 111 6.63 -10.46 -10.89
N ARG A 112 7.43 -9.94 -11.83
CA ARG A 112 7.90 -10.66 -13.02
C ARG A 112 9.32 -11.16 -12.86
N SER A 113 10.21 -10.33 -12.32
CA SER A 113 11.60 -10.70 -12.03
C SER A 113 12.18 -9.80 -10.95
N ALA A 114 13.16 -10.31 -10.21
CA ALA A 114 13.95 -9.53 -9.28
C ALA A 114 15.37 -10.08 -9.13
N THR A 115 16.30 -9.21 -8.77
CA THR A 115 17.64 -9.55 -8.30
C THR A 115 17.87 -8.96 -6.90
N GLY A 116 18.95 -9.36 -6.23
CA GLY A 116 19.34 -8.80 -4.94
C GLY A 116 18.56 -9.30 -3.72
N GLY A 117 17.77 -10.36 -3.88
CA GLY A 117 17.01 -10.97 -2.77
C GLY A 117 15.70 -10.27 -2.41
N PHE A 118 15.09 -9.53 -3.35
CA PHE A 118 13.82 -8.86 -3.11
C PHE A 118 12.71 -9.83 -2.70
N GLY A 119 12.00 -9.54 -1.60
CA GLY A 119 11.01 -10.43 -1.00
C GLY A 119 9.67 -10.47 -1.74
N GLY A 120 9.02 -9.32 -1.90
CA GLY A 120 7.64 -9.23 -2.40
C GLY A 120 7.41 -9.88 -3.77
N THR A 121 6.29 -10.59 -3.89
CA THR A 121 5.80 -11.21 -5.13
C THR A 121 4.45 -10.69 -5.58
N PHE A 122 3.61 -10.24 -4.64
CA PHE A 122 2.26 -9.79 -4.92
C PHE A 122 1.90 -8.59 -4.05
N TRP A 123 1.30 -7.57 -4.66
CA TRP A 123 0.83 -6.36 -4.00
C TRP A 123 -0.65 -6.19 -4.27
N GLN A 124 -1.41 -5.92 -3.21
CA GLN A 124 -2.83 -5.61 -3.30
C GLN A 124 -3.09 -4.20 -2.77
N PHE A 125 -3.90 -3.43 -3.51
CA PHE A 125 -4.33 -2.12 -3.05
C PHE A 125 -4.98 -2.19 -1.66
N ASP A 126 -4.53 -1.31 -0.76
CA ASP A 126 -5.09 -1.07 0.56
C ASP A 126 -5.46 0.40 0.76
N ILE A 127 -6.39 0.63 1.69
CA ILE A 127 -6.83 1.97 2.05
C ILE A 127 -5.72 2.65 2.87
N PRO A 128 -5.36 3.92 2.58
CA PRO A 128 -4.41 4.67 3.40
C PRO A 128 -4.77 4.65 4.88
N ARG A 129 -3.79 4.53 5.80
CA ARG A 129 -4.05 4.40 7.25
C ARG A 129 -4.90 5.55 7.81
N GLY A 130 -4.67 6.80 7.38
CA GLY A 130 -5.48 7.95 7.79
C GLY A 130 -6.94 7.90 7.31
N LEU A 131 -7.25 7.00 6.37
CA LEU A 131 -8.59 6.71 5.86
C LEU A 131 -9.08 5.32 6.29
N ARG A 132 -8.43 4.66 7.26
CA ARG A 132 -8.99 3.45 7.87
C ARG A 132 -9.95 3.86 8.99
N LYS A 133 -11.05 3.11 9.14
CA LYS A 133 -11.91 3.27 10.33
C LYS A 133 -11.09 2.83 11.56
N PRO A 134 -11.16 3.55 12.70
CA PRO A 134 -10.58 3.06 13.92
C PRO A 134 -11.18 1.68 14.26
N ALA A 135 -10.33 0.74 14.65
CA ALA A 135 -10.77 -0.56 15.12
C ALA A 135 -11.77 -0.35 16.27
N ARG A 136 -12.94 -1.01 16.19
CA ARG A 136 -13.97 -0.94 17.23
C ARG A 136 -13.33 -1.45 18.53
N LYS A 137 -13.01 -0.58 19.48
CA LYS A 137 -12.65 -1.02 20.84
C LYS A 137 -13.85 -1.81 21.37
N GLY A 138 -13.67 -3.11 21.56
CA GLY A 138 -14.71 -3.96 22.13
C GLY A 138 -15.11 -3.41 23.49
N VAL A 139 -16.37 -3.01 23.65
CA VAL A 139 -16.92 -2.67 24.96
C VAL A 139 -16.95 -3.97 25.76
N LYS A 140 -16.04 -4.11 26.73
CA LYS A 140 -16.16 -5.17 27.74
C LYS A 140 -17.44 -4.89 28.51
N LYS A 141 -18.49 -5.68 28.29
CA LYS A 141 -19.64 -5.70 29.21
C LYS A 141 -19.10 -6.13 30.58
N LYS A 142 -19.11 -5.23 31.56
CA LYS A 142 -18.95 -5.61 32.96
C LYS A 142 -20.13 -6.53 33.28
N LYS A 143 -19.82 -7.75 33.70
CA LYS A 143 -20.78 -8.62 34.40
C LYS A 143 -20.94 -8.10 35.81
#